data_AF-A0A3N5Z113-F1
#
_entry.id   AF-A0A3N5Z113-F1
#
_cell.length_a   1.000
_cell.length_b   1.000
_cell.length_c   1.000
_cell.angle_alpha   90.00
_cell.angle_beta   90.00
_cell.angle_gamma   90.00
#
_symmetry.space_group_name_H-M   'P 1'
#
loop_
_entity.id
_entity.type
_entity.pdbx_description
1 polymer ?
#
loop_
_entity_poly.entity_id
_entity_poly.type
_entity_poly.pdbx_seq_one_letter_code
_entity_poly.pdbx_strand_id
1 'polypeptide(L)'
;MSNKCEMTPKQRKQYKAYMKTSMYFVTVIEPKLKNGNIYYGGKRPTSSRCWGWYRKLKDAIIAVVENHTDIHEDSYDYAVIEKVPEGVIPMSEDIKWFVWEGDPDKGKYVECPKPKWAEITCNWSIG
;
A
#
# COMPACT_ATOMS: atom_id res chain seq x y z
N MET A 1 8.54 -32.34 -13.35
CA MET A 1 8.09 -31.52 -14.50
C MET A 1 6.91 -30.69 -14.02
N SER A 2 7.05 -29.37 -13.84
CA SER A 2 5.90 -28.55 -13.45
C SER A 2 5.02 -28.32 -14.68
N ASN A 3 3.78 -28.78 -14.61
CA ASN A 3 2.77 -28.40 -15.59
C ASN A 3 2.53 -26.90 -15.42
N LYS A 4 3.09 -26.08 -16.30
CA LYS A 4 2.67 -24.68 -16.41
C LYS A 4 1.21 -24.71 -16.86
N CYS A 5 0.31 -24.36 -15.94
CA CYS A 5 -1.10 -24.16 -16.28
C CYS A 5 -1.17 -22.91 -17.17
N GLU A 6 -1.17 -23.10 -18.49
CA GLU A 6 -1.27 -22.00 -19.43
C GLU A 6 -2.73 -21.57 -19.57
N MET A 7 -2.97 -20.27 -19.35
CA MET A 7 -4.30 -19.69 -19.50
C MET A 7 -4.76 -19.77 -20.96
N THR A 8 -6.01 -20.20 -21.14
CA THR A 8 -6.66 -20.17 -22.46
C THR A 8 -6.81 -18.73 -22.96
N PRO A 9 -6.96 -18.50 -24.28
CA PRO A 9 -7.19 -17.16 -24.83
C PRO A 9 -8.40 -16.44 -24.23
N LYS A 10 -9.48 -17.17 -23.89
CA LYS A 10 -10.67 -16.63 -23.23
C LYS A 10 -10.36 -16.16 -21.81
N GLN A 11 -9.65 -16.98 -21.02
CA GLN A 11 -9.18 -16.60 -19.69
C GLN A 11 -8.21 -15.42 -19.75
N ARG A 12 -7.31 -15.35 -20.73
CA ARG A 12 -6.43 -14.19 -20.95
C ARG A 12 -7.20 -12.92 -21.27
N LYS A 13 -8.23 -12.98 -22.11
CA LYS A 13 -9.07 -11.82 -22.43
C LYS A 13 -9.85 -11.35 -21.21
N GLN A 14 -10.41 -12.27 -20.44
CA GLN A 14 -11.13 -11.96 -19.20
C GLN A 14 -10.17 -11.39 -18.13
N TYR A 15 -8.99 -11.97 -17.95
CA TYR A 15 -7.94 -11.45 -17.06
C TYR A 15 -7.46 -10.06 -17.47
N LYS A 16 -7.25 -9.81 -18.76
CA LYS A 16 -6.95 -8.45 -19.26
C LYS A 16 -8.09 -7.45 -18.99
N ALA A 17 -9.34 -7.89 -18.95
CA ALA A 17 -10.47 -7.05 -18.58
C ALA A 17 -10.52 -6.81 -17.05
N TYR A 18 -10.18 -7.80 -16.22
CA TYR A 18 -10.01 -7.64 -14.77
C TYR A 18 -8.84 -6.73 -14.40
N MET A 19 -7.71 -6.80 -15.11
CA MET A 19 -6.60 -5.84 -14.97
C MET A 19 -7.02 -4.40 -15.27
N LYS A 20 -8.18 -4.21 -15.90
CA LYS A 20 -8.78 -2.91 -16.19
C LYS A 20 -9.66 -2.39 -15.04
N THR A 21 -9.97 -3.21 -14.04
CA THR A 21 -10.74 -2.83 -12.84
C THR A 21 -9.86 -2.61 -11.61
N SER A 22 -8.53 -2.65 -11.76
CA SER A 22 -7.60 -2.36 -10.66
C SER A 22 -7.78 -0.96 -10.09
N MET A 23 -7.62 -0.84 -8.78
CA MET A 23 -7.70 0.42 -8.04
C MET A 23 -6.42 0.66 -7.26
N TYR A 24 -6.13 1.91 -6.94
CA TYR A 24 -5.02 2.31 -6.09
C TYR A 24 -5.52 2.48 -4.67
N PHE A 25 -5.10 1.61 -3.78
CA PHE A 25 -5.43 1.68 -2.36
C PHE A 25 -4.35 2.45 -1.63
N VAL A 26 -4.76 3.24 -0.64
CA VAL A 26 -3.87 4.00 0.25
C VAL A 26 -3.95 3.33 1.61
N THR A 27 -2.83 2.83 2.09
CA THR A 27 -2.71 2.22 3.42
C THR A 27 -1.68 2.97 4.23
N VAL A 28 -2.03 3.30 5.47
CA VAL A 28 -1.16 3.95 6.44
C VAL A 28 -0.66 2.95 7.46
N ILE A 29 0.56 3.15 7.95
CA ILE A 29 1.26 2.20 8.82
C ILE A 29 1.94 2.98 9.96
N GLU A 30 1.64 2.58 11.19
CA GLU A 30 2.41 2.96 12.37
C GLU A 30 3.53 1.93 12.57
N PRO A 31 4.79 2.28 12.28
CA PRO A 31 5.91 1.35 12.35
C PRO A 31 6.41 1.10 13.79
N LYS A 32 5.97 1.95 14.74
CA LYS A 32 6.41 1.93 16.14
C LYS A 32 5.67 0.85 16.90
N LEU A 33 6.37 0.02 17.66
CA LEU A 33 5.80 -0.91 18.62
C LEU A 33 5.22 -0.15 19.82
N LYS A 34 4.30 -0.76 20.60
CA LYS A 34 3.73 -0.16 21.83
C LYS A 34 4.77 0.32 22.85
N ASN A 35 6.01 -0.17 22.75
CA ASN A 35 7.13 0.21 23.60
C ASN A 35 8.06 1.28 22.95
N GLY A 36 7.63 1.92 21.86
CA GLY A 36 8.38 2.97 21.16
C GLY A 36 9.47 2.49 20.20
N ASN A 37 9.74 1.18 20.10
CA ASN A 37 10.77 0.65 19.20
C ASN A 37 10.26 0.52 17.76
N ILE A 38 11.11 0.79 16.76
CA ILE A 38 10.79 0.59 15.34
C ILE A 38 10.76 -0.90 15.02
N TYR A 39 9.76 -1.31 14.23
CA TYR A 39 9.58 -2.69 13.78
C TYR A 39 10.76 -3.24 12.94
N TYR A 40 11.17 -4.50 13.21
CA TYR A 40 12.05 -5.31 12.35
C TYR A 40 11.50 -6.75 12.17
N GLY A 41 11.25 -7.14 10.91
CA GLY A 41 11.35 -8.51 10.38
C GLY A 41 10.79 -9.69 11.18
N GLY A 42 9.53 -9.64 11.64
CA GLY A 42 8.85 -10.83 12.19
C GLY A 42 7.62 -10.62 13.09
N LYS A 43 7.18 -9.39 13.34
CA LYS A 43 6.03 -9.02 14.19
C LYS A 43 5.19 -7.98 13.44
N ARG A 44 3.87 -8.07 13.40
CA ARG A 44 3.08 -7.07 12.64
C ARG A 44 3.31 -5.65 13.22
N PRO A 45 3.31 -4.58 12.40
CA PRO A 45 3.23 -3.21 12.93
C PRO A 45 2.07 -3.09 13.93
N THR A 46 2.15 -2.14 14.86
CA THR A 46 1.10 -1.96 15.89
C THR A 46 -0.25 -1.71 15.30
N SER A 47 -0.27 -0.92 14.22
CA SER A 47 -1.46 -0.52 13.52
C SER A 47 -1.15 -0.29 12.04
N SER A 48 -2.03 -0.77 11.18
CA SER A 48 -2.10 -0.34 9.79
C SER A 48 -3.56 -0.28 9.38
N ARG A 49 -3.91 0.68 8.52
CA ARG A 49 -5.28 0.89 8.07
C ARG A 49 -5.31 1.23 6.59
N CYS A 50 -6.18 0.56 5.84
CA CYS A 50 -6.59 1.04 4.53
C CYS A 50 -7.39 2.33 4.73
N TRP A 51 -6.81 3.47 4.32
CA TRP A 51 -7.40 4.78 4.48
C TRP A 51 -8.46 5.07 3.42
N GLY A 52 -8.20 4.65 2.18
CA GLY A 52 -9.07 4.91 1.06
C GLY A 52 -8.55 4.28 -0.23
N TRP A 53 -9.27 4.51 -1.32
CA TRP A 53 -8.93 3.97 -2.64
C TRP A 53 -9.37 4.92 -3.76
N TYR A 54 -8.63 4.90 -4.86
CA TYR A 54 -8.83 5.74 -6.03
C TYR A 54 -8.69 4.92 -7.32
N ARG A 55 -9.36 5.35 -8.39
CA ARG A 55 -9.18 4.73 -9.72
C ARG A 55 -7.89 5.15 -10.41
N LYS A 56 -7.31 6.29 -10.03
CA LYS A 56 -6.13 6.87 -10.66
C LYS A 56 -5.02 7.05 -9.62
N LEU A 57 -3.80 6.67 -9.99
CA LEU A 57 -2.63 6.83 -9.14
C LEU A 57 -2.41 8.28 -8.72
N LYS A 58 -2.58 9.22 -9.66
CA LYS A 58 -2.38 10.65 -9.42
C LYS A 58 -3.24 11.14 -8.25
N ASP A 59 -4.51 10.72 -8.21
CA ASP A 59 -5.45 11.16 -7.18
C ASP A 59 -5.06 10.59 -5.81
N ALA A 60 -4.60 9.33 -5.76
CA ALA A 60 -4.08 8.71 -4.55
C ALA A 60 -2.80 9.40 -4.03
N ILE A 61 -1.87 9.76 -4.93
CA ILE A 61 -0.65 10.49 -4.56
C ILE A 61 -0.98 11.87 -4.00
N ILE A 62 -1.88 12.61 -4.66
CA ILE A 62 -2.33 13.93 -4.18
C ILE A 62 -2.92 13.79 -2.77
N ALA A 63 -3.81 12.82 -2.56
CA ALA A 63 -4.42 12.60 -1.26
C ALA A 63 -3.39 12.35 -0.15
N VAL A 64 -2.39 11.50 -0.40
CA VAL A 64 -1.31 11.23 0.56
C VAL A 64 -0.46 12.47 0.81
N VAL A 65 0.06 13.10 -0.25
CA VAL A 65 1.00 14.24 -0.12
C VAL A 65 0.34 15.46 0.53
N GLU A 66 -0.94 15.71 0.24
CA GLU A 66 -1.71 16.82 0.82
C GLU A 66 -2.37 16.46 2.15
N ASN A 67 -2.07 15.29 2.73
CA ASN A 67 -2.62 14.81 4.01
C ASN A 67 -4.17 14.91 4.07
N HIS A 68 -4.86 14.50 3.00
CA HIS A 68 -6.32 14.62 2.92
C HIS A 68 -7.00 13.91 4.09
N THR A 69 -8.00 14.54 4.70
CA THR A 69 -8.72 13.98 5.87
C THR A 69 -7.81 13.59 7.03
N ASP A 70 -6.64 14.24 7.13
CA ASP A 70 -5.64 13.99 8.17
C ASP A 70 -5.11 12.54 8.19
N ILE A 71 -4.65 12.04 7.04
CA ILE A 71 -4.06 10.70 6.88
C ILE A 71 -2.99 10.35 7.93
N HIS A 72 -2.20 11.34 8.37
CA HIS A 72 -1.15 11.13 9.36
C HIS A 72 -1.67 10.71 10.74
N GLU A 73 -2.80 11.28 11.19
CA GLU A 73 -3.36 11.13 12.54
C GLU A 73 -2.30 10.97 13.65
N ASP A 74 -1.27 11.83 13.60
CA ASP A 74 -0.14 11.93 14.54
C ASP A 74 0.67 10.64 14.81
N SER A 75 0.42 9.57 14.07
CA SER A 75 0.92 8.22 14.41
C SER A 75 1.33 7.39 13.20
N TYR A 76 0.79 7.68 12.02
CA TYR A 76 1.08 6.93 10.82
C TYR A 76 2.29 7.48 10.06
N ASP A 77 3.49 7.15 10.54
CA ASP A 77 4.75 7.62 9.96
C ASP A 77 4.94 7.22 8.47
N TYR A 78 4.30 6.13 8.02
CA TYR A 78 4.41 5.65 6.63
C TYR A 78 3.05 5.52 5.96
N ALA A 79 3.03 5.80 4.65
CA ALA A 79 1.93 5.45 3.77
C ALA A 79 2.44 4.63 2.58
N VAL A 80 1.62 3.70 2.10
CA VAL A 80 1.88 2.89 0.92
C VAL A 80 0.68 2.95 -0.01
N ILE A 81 0.95 3.19 -1.28
CA ILE A 81 -0.05 3.11 -2.35
C ILE A 81 0.20 1.83 -3.13
N GLU A 82 -0.82 0.99 -3.24
CA GLU A 82 -0.77 -0.28 -3.96
C GLU A 82 -1.83 -0.31 -5.06
N LYS A 83 -1.45 -0.68 -6.28
CA LYS A 83 -2.43 -0.98 -7.33
C LYS A 83 -2.91 -2.41 -7.17
N VAL A 84 -4.15 -2.57 -6.74
CA VAL A 84 -4.75 -3.86 -6.43
C VAL A 84 -5.77 -4.21 -7.51
N PRO A 85 -5.60 -5.31 -8.26
CA PRO A 85 -6.64 -5.82 -9.15
C PRO A 85 -7.81 -6.42 -8.36
N GLU A 86 -9.00 -6.42 -8.94
CA GLU A 86 -10.15 -7.13 -8.40
C GLU A 86 -9.89 -8.65 -8.36
N GLY A 87 -10.15 -9.30 -7.24
CA GLY A 87 -9.96 -10.74 -7.08
C GLY A 87 -9.87 -11.20 -5.64
N VAL A 88 -9.70 -12.51 -5.44
CA VAL A 88 -9.46 -13.11 -4.11
C VAL A 88 -7.96 -13.21 -3.89
N ILE A 89 -7.45 -12.49 -2.88
CA ILE A 89 -6.01 -12.38 -2.56
C ILE A 89 -5.19 -11.98 -3.82
N PRO A 90 -5.55 -10.85 -4.46
CA PRO A 90 -4.80 -10.35 -5.61
C PRO A 90 -3.40 -9.93 -5.15
N MET A 91 -2.40 -10.04 -6.02
CA MET A 91 -1.07 -9.47 -5.75
C MET A 91 -1.08 -7.99 -6.15
N SER A 92 -0.63 -7.11 -5.26
CA SER A 92 -0.43 -5.70 -5.57
C SER A 92 0.57 -5.52 -6.71
N GLU A 93 0.17 -4.72 -7.69
CA GLU A 93 0.99 -4.18 -8.75
C GLU A 93 1.41 -2.74 -8.37
N ASP A 94 2.43 -2.17 -9.03
CA ASP A 94 2.79 -0.75 -8.94
C ASP A 94 2.72 -0.13 -7.53
N ILE A 95 3.69 -0.46 -6.67
CA ILE A 95 3.71 -0.06 -5.26
C ILE A 95 4.55 1.22 -5.08
N LYS A 96 4.02 2.21 -4.37
CA LYS A 96 4.74 3.43 -3.97
C LYS A 96 4.74 3.60 -2.45
N TRP A 97 5.88 3.96 -1.89
CA TRP A 97 6.07 4.18 -0.46
C TRP A 97 6.29 5.65 -0.17
N PHE A 98 5.78 6.09 0.97
CA PHE A 98 5.89 7.44 1.46
C PHE A 98 6.22 7.41 2.96
N VAL A 99 6.96 8.41 3.41
CA VAL A 99 7.30 8.63 4.82
C VAL A 99 6.93 10.06 5.19
N TRP A 100 6.42 10.24 6.41
CA TRP A 100 6.18 11.55 6.97
C TRP A 100 7.52 12.22 7.33
N GLU A 101 7.73 13.44 6.86
CA GLU A 101 8.86 14.27 7.22
C GLU A 101 8.39 15.58 7.84
N GLY A 102 8.97 15.92 9.00
CA GLY A 102 8.64 17.12 9.76
C GLY A 102 7.85 16.83 11.04
N ASP A 103 7.37 17.89 11.68
CA ASP A 103 6.56 17.80 12.89
C ASP A 103 5.14 17.27 12.57
N PRO A 104 4.43 16.67 13.53
CA PRO A 104 3.07 16.12 13.28
C PRO A 104 2.09 17.14 12.69
N ASP A 105 2.14 18.41 13.13
CA ASP A 105 1.21 19.46 12.70
C ASP A 105 1.55 20.10 11.34
N LYS A 106 2.80 20.00 10.89
CA LYS A 106 3.33 20.80 9.76
C LYS A 106 4.14 19.99 8.75
N GLY A 107 4.30 18.71 9.00
CA GLY A 107 5.02 17.81 8.14
C GLY A 107 4.26 17.48 6.86
N LYS A 108 4.84 16.58 6.09
CA LYS A 108 4.27 16.12 4.84
C LYS A 108 4.78 14.73 4.51
N TYR A 109 4.00 13.98 3.74
CA TYR A 109 4.49 12.77 3.12
C TYR A 109 5.40 13.08 1.93
N VAL A 110 6.55 12.41 1.90
CA VAL A 110 7.47 12.41 0.76
C VAL A 110 7.64 10.99 0.23
N GLU A 111 7.74 10.83 -1.10
CA GLU A 111 7.98 9.52 -1.71
C GLU A 111 9.35 8.98 -1.26
N CYS A 112 9.40 7.71 -0.87
CA CYS A 112 10.61 7.05 -0.39
C CYS A 112 10.73 5.62 -0.95
N PRO A 113 11.93 5.00 -0.88
CA PRO A 113 12.07 3.57 -1.16
C PRO A 113 11.30 2.71 -0.15
N LYS A 114 10.92 1.50 -0.56
CA LYS A 114 10.35 0.50 0.36
C LYS A 114 11.26 0.33 1.58
N PRO A 115 10.76 0.53 2.82
CA PRO A 115 11.57 0.33 4.01
C PRO A 115 12.02 -1.13 4.17
N LYS A 116 13.24 -1.35 4.66
CA LYS A 116 13.80 -2.71 4.84
C LYS A 116 12.91 -3.62 5.71
N TRP A 117 12.30 -3.06 6.76
CA TRP A 117 11.41 -3.81 7.64
C TRP A 117 10.15 -4.32 6.94
N ALA A 118 9.76 -3.71 5.81
CA ALA A 118 8.59 -4.08 5.03
C ALA A 118 8.89 -5.12 3.94
N GLU A 119 10.14 -5.52 3.72
CA GLU A 119 10.57 -6.32 2.54
C GLU A 119 9.74 -7.60 2.36
N ILE A 120 9.50 -8.32 3.45
CA ILE A 120 8.76 -9.59 3.47
C ILE A 120 7.24 -9.44 3.60
N THR A 121 6.71 -8.22 3.57
CA THR A 121 5.27 -7.92 3.64
C THR A 121 4.80 -7.30 2.32
N CYS A 122 3.64 -7.73 1.86
CA CYS A 122 2.94 -7.23 0.68
C CYS A 122 1.43 -7.18 0.94
N ASN A 123 0.67 -6.58 0.02
CA ASN A 123 -0.79 -6.49 0.07
C ASN A 123 -1.31 -5.80 1.34
N TRP A 124 -0.63 -4.73 1.74
CA TRP A 124 -0.96 -3.93 2.93
C TRP A 124 -2.42 -3.50 2.97
N SER A 125 -3.00 -3.28 1.79
CA SER A 125 -4.36 -2.77 1.61
C SER A 125 -5.48 -3.78 1.79
N ILE A 126 -5.17 -5.09 1.89
CA ILE A 126 -6.19 -6.16 1.89
C ILE A 126 -6.03 -7.15 3.07
N GLY A 127 -5.11 -6.91 4.01
CA GLY A 127 -5.03 -7.62 5.31
C GLY A 127 -3.65 -8.01 5.80
#